data_AF-A0A2M8S7R3-F1
#
_entry.id   AF-A0A2M8S7R3-F1
#
_cell.length_a   1.000
_cell.length_b   1.000
_cell.length_c   1.000
_cell.angle_alpha   90.00
_cell.angle_beta   90.00
_cell.angle_gamma   90.00
#
_symmetry.space_group_name_H-M   'P 1'
#
loop_
_entity.id
_entity.type
_entity.pdbx_description
1 polymer ?
#
loop_
_entity_poly.entity_id
_entity_poly.type
_entity_poly.pdbx_seq_one_letter_code
_entity_poly.pdbx_strand_id
1 'polypeptide(L)'
;MELEPTRNLALELVRVTEAAALTAGRQMGRGDKVAADRAAVEAMRLVLNSIQMNAIIVIGEGEKDHAPMLFNGERVGTGTGAEMDIAVDPIDGTRPLAYGTYNALSTVAVAPRGTMFNPGPFVYMDKIAVGPATKGKINIEAPVAENLKAVARANGKAVEDLTAVILDRPRHEKLIAEVRRNGVRIRLLSDGDVAGALMTAWPDSGIDVLFGIGGTPEGVLAACAL
;
A
#
# COMPACT_ATOMS: atom_id res chain seq x y z
N MET A 1 -25.92 5.36 32.65
CA MET A 1 -24.88 5.38 31.60
C MET A 1 -25.56 4.94 30.33
N GLU A 2 -25.91 5.88 29.46
CA GLU A 2 -26.33 5.55 28.10
C GLU A 2 -25.13 4.93 27.39
N LEU A 3 -25.27 3.65 27.02
CA LEU A 3 -24.37 2.99 26.08
C LEU A 3 -24.73 3.51 24.69
N GLU A 4 -24.41 4.76 24.40
CA GLU A 4 -24.41 5.23 23.02
C GLU A 4 -23.37 4.41 22.25
N PRO A 5 -23.75 3.71 21.17
CA PRO A 5 -22.80 3.02 20.33
C PRO A 5 -21.78 4.03 19.80
N THR A 6 -20.51 3.87 20.16
CA THR A 6 -19.45 4.70 19.61
C THR A 6 -19.22 4.31 18.16
N ARG A 7 -19.18 5.31 17.27
CA ARG A 7 -18.76 5.07 15.88
C ARG A 7 -17.36 4.49 15.88
N ASN A 8 -17.23 3.27 15.35
CA ASN A 8 -15.94 2.61 15.25
C ASN A 8 -15.22 3.16 14.01
N LEU A 9 -14.11 3.87 14.22
CA LEU A 9 -13.33 4.48 13.14
C LEU A 9 -12.89 3.44 12.10
N ALA A 10 -12.53 2.22 12.51
CA ALA A 10 -12.13 1.18 11.55
C ALA A 10 -13.31 0.79 10.63
N LEU A 11 -14.53 0.66 11.16
CA LEU A 11 -15.71 0.37 10.34
C LEU A 11 -16.07 1.53 9.40
N GLU A 12 -15.84 2.77 9.83
CA GLU A 12 -16.02 3.94 8.97
C GLU A 12 -14.98 3.99 7.84
N LEU A 13 -13.71 3.65 8.12
CA LEU A 13 -12.64 3.60 7.12
C LEU A 13 -12.84 2.49 6.07
N VAL A 14 -13.48 1.37 6.44
CA VAL A 14 -13.87 0.35 5.44
C VAL A 14 -14.80 0.96 4.38
N ARG A 15 -15.76 1.80 4.79
CA ARG A 15 -16.70 2.45 3.87
C ARG A 15 -16.00 3.42 2.92
N VAL A 16 -14.87 3.99 3.34
CA VAL A 16 -14.05 4.90 2.52
C VAL A 16 -13.46 4.16 1.33
N THR A 17 -12.78 3.04 1.58
CA THR A 17 -12.17 2.23 0.52
C THR A 17 -13.22 1.51 -0.33
N GLU A 18 -14.36 1.09 0.26
CA GLU A 18 -15.50 0.57 -0.49
C GLU A 18 -16.06 1.59 -1.49
N ALA A 19 -16.30 2.83 -1.06
CA ALA A 19 -16.82 3.87 -1.94
C ALA A 19 -15.87 4.18 -3.10
N ALA A 20 -14.56 4.29 -2.81
CA ALA A 20 -13.52 4.47 -3.80
C ALA A 20 -13.49 3.30 -4.80
N ALA A 21 -13.40 2.07 -4.30
CA ALA A 21 -13.34 0.86 -5.12
C ALA A 21 -14.58 0.66 -5.99
N LEU A 22 -15.79 0.86 -5.44
CA LEU A 22 -17.04 0.72 -6.20
C LEU A 22 -17.19 1.76 -7.31
N THR A 23 -16.73 2.99 -7.06
CA THR A 23 -16.80 4.07 -8.05
C THR A 23 -15.74 3.88 -9.14
N ALA A 24 -14.51 3.57 -8.75
CA ALA A 24 -13.41 3.28 -9.66
C ALA A 24 -13.65 2.02 -10.49
N GLY A 25 -14.25 0.99 -9.90
CA GLY A 25 -14.58 -0.28 -10.56
C GLY A 25 -15.47 -0.13 -11.79
N ARG A 26 -16.27 0.94 -11.87
CA ARG A 26 -17.05 1.28 -13.07
C ARG A 26 -16.19 1.65 -14.28
N GLN A 27 -14.92 1.97 -14.06
CA GLN A 27 -13.93 2.27 -15.11
C GLN A 27 -13.02 1.09 -15.45
N MET A 28 -13.20 -0.05 -14.78
CA MET A 28 -12.38 -1.23 -15.02
C MET A 28 -12.39 -1.65 -16.49
N GLY A 29 -11.20 -1.79 -17.10
CA GLY A 29 -11.05 -2.23 -18.49
C GLY A 29 -11.41 -1.19 -19.56
N ARG A 30 -11.68 0.07 -19.18
CA ARG A 30 -12.06 1.14 -20.13
C ARG A 30 -10.88 1.94 -20.68
N GLY A 31 -9.65 1.62 -20.26
CA GLY A 31 -8.41 2.26 -20.72
C GLY A 31 -8.17 3.68 -20.20
N ASP A 32 -9.07 4.23 -19.38
CA ASP A 32 -8.96 5.58 -18.84
C ASP A 32 -8.59 5.55 -17.36
N LYS A 33 -7.27 5.54 -17.10
CA LYS A 33 -6.73 5.56 -15.73
C LYS A 33 -7.05 6.86 -14.99
N VAL A 34 -7.15 7.99 -15.70
CA VAL A 34 -7.35 9.32 -15.08
C VAL A 34 -8.79 9.46 -14.63
N ALA A 35 -9.75 8.99 -15.44
CA ALA A 35 -11.15 8.96 -15.03
C ALA A 35 -11.39 7.98 -13.87
N ALA A 36 -10.71 6.84 -13.84
CA ALA A 36 -10.80 5.89 -12.74
C ALA A 36 -10.30 6.52 -11.43
N ASP A 37 -9.12 7.10 -11.49
CA ASP A 37 -8.44 7.75 -10.36
C ASP A 37 -9.25 8.91 -9.78
N ARG A 38 -9.68 9.85 -10.63
CA ARG A 38 -10.56 10.95 -10.22
C ARG A 38 -11.83 10.45 -9.52
N ALA A 39 -12.45 9.39 -10.05
CA ALA A 39 -13.67 8.84 -9.47
C ALA A 39 -13.44 8.23 -8.08
N ALA A 40 -12.27 7.60 -7.85
CA ALA A 40 -11.89 7.09 -6.55
C ALA A 40 -11.60 8.21 -5.55
N VAL A 41 -10.81 9.21 -5.95
CA VAL A 41 -10.45 10.38 -5.14
C VAL A 41 -11.70 11.11 -4.64
N GLU A 42 -12.64 11.40 -5.55
CA GLU A 42 -13.88 12.10 -5.22
C GLU A 42 -14.73 11.32 -4.21
N ALA A 43 -14.92 10.01 -4.44
CA ALA A 43 -15.70 9.14 -3.57
C ALA A 43 -15.05 8.98 -2.19
N MET A 44 -13.74 8.73 -2.16
CA MET A 44 -12.95 8.61 -0.94
C MET A 44 -13.07 9.88 -0.08
N ARG A 45 -12.81 11.05 -0.67
CA ARG A 45 -12.88 12.34 0.01
C ARG A 45 -14.27 12.65 0.54
N LEU A 46 -15.32 12.34 -0.22
CA LEU A 46 -16.70 12.53 0.20
C LEU A 46 -17.01 11.73 1.48
N VAL A 47 -16.64 10.44 1.51
CA VAL A 47 -16.88 9.59 2.68
C VAL A 47 -16.02 10.01 3.86
N LEU A 48 -14.74 10.30 3.65
CA LEU A 48 -13.83 10.77 4.70
C LEU A 48 -14.40 11.98 5.45
N ASN A 49 -14.96 12.96 4.72
CA ASN A 49 -15.55 14.16 5.31
C ASN A 49 -16.86 13.93 6.08
N SER A 50 -17.42 12.72 6.03
CA SER A 50 -18.59 12.33 6.85
C SER A 50 -18.22 11.65 8.17
N ILE A 51 -16.94 11.33 8.38
CA ILE A 51 -16.44 10.60 9.55
C ILE A 51 -16.15 11.58 10.69
N GLN A 52 -16.52 11.20 11.91
CA GLN A 52 -16.17 11.93 13.13
C GLN A 52 -14.68 11.78 13.43
N MET A 53 -13.87 12.62 12.78
CA MET A 53 -12.41 12.56 12.82
C MET A 53 -11.83 13.96 12.56
N ASN A 54 -10.67 14.23 13.16
CA ASN A 54 -9.85 15.40 12.88
C ASN A 54 -8.50 14.92 12.33
N ALA A 55 -8.43 14.67 11.01
CA ALA A 55 -7.23 14.13 10.38
C ALA A 55 -6.60 15.11 9.39
N ILE A 56 -5.29 14.99 9.24
CA ILE A 56 -4.51 15.67 8.19
C ILE A 56 -3.92 14.64 7.24
N ILE A 57 -4.08 14.86 5.94
CA ILE A 57 -3.48 14.03 4.89
C ILE A 57 -1.96 14.22 4.94
N VAL A 58 -1.24 13.19 5.36
CA VAL A 58 0.24 13.16 5.33
C VAL A 58 0.73 12.62 4.00
N ILE A 59 -0.02 11.68 3.43
CA ILE A 59 0.21 11.06 2.12
C ILE A 59 -1.12 11.04 1.37
N GLY A 60 -1.13 11.66 0.19
CA GLY A 60 -2.26 11.56 -0.74
C GLY A 60 -1.84 11.78 -2.19
N GLU A 61 -2.70 12.40 -3.00
CA GLU A 61 -2.54 12.53 -4.45
C GLU A 61 -1.36 13.42 -4.87
N GLY A 62 -0.80 14.19 -3.93
CA GLY A 62 0.37 15.03 -4.12
C GLY A 62 0.26 16.37 -3.40
N GLU A 63 1.09 17.32 -3.85
CA GLU A 63 1.08 18.68 -3.30
C GLU A 63 -0.14 19.47 -3.76
N LYS A 64 -0.59 20.42 -2.92
CA LYS A 64 -1.81 21.22 -3.14
C LYS A 64 -1.91 21.88 -4.51
N ASP A 65 -0.77 22.30 -5.08
CA ASP A 65 -0.73 22.98 -6.38
C ASP A 65 -0.99 22.02 -7.57
N HIS A 66 -0.82 20.72 -7.35
CA HIS A 66 -0.96 19.68 -8.37
C HIS A 66 -2.15 18.74 -8.13
N ALA A 67 -2.65 18.67 -6.88
CA ALA A 67 -3.76 17.83 -6.48
C ALA A 67 -4.89 18.70 -5.88
N PRO A 68 -6.06 18.79 -6.54
CA PRO A 68 -7.18 19.60 -6.05
C PRO A 68 -7.92 18.96 -4.85
N MET A 69 -7.69 17.68 -4.60
CA MET A 69 -8.33 16.86 -3.57
C MET A 69 -7.32 15.86 -3.01
N LEU A 70 -7.47 15.53 -1.73
CA LEU A 70 -6.60 14.62 -0.98
C LEU A 70 -5.12 15.01 -1.09
N PHE A 71 -4.83 16.31 -1.08
CA PHE A 71 -3.45 16.81 -1.14
C PHE A 71 -2.76 16.75 0.23
N ASN A 72 -1.44 16.68 0.23
CA ASN A 72 -0.62 16.73 1.45
C ASN A 72 -0.94 18.00 2.26
N GLY A 73 -1.41 17.82 3.49
CA GLY A 73 -1.84 18.88 4.39
C GLY A 73 -3.33 19.19 4.37
N GLU A 74 -4.15 18.56 3.52
CA GLU A 74 -5.60 18.70 3.57
C GLU A 74 -6.16 18.16 4.90
N ARG A 75 -7.10 18.90 5.50
CA ARG A 75 -7.86 18.44 6.66
C ARG A 75 -9.11 17.69 6.19
N VAL A 76 -9.33 16.50 6.73
CA VAL A 76 -10.48 15.64 6.42
C VAL A 76 -11.20 15.15 7.67
N GLY A 77 -12.47 14.80 7.51
CA GLY A 77 -13.38 14.47 8.61
C GLY A 77 -14.16 15.70 9.11
N THR A 78 -15.05 15.49 10.07
CA THR A 78 -15.89 16.57 10.64
C THR A 78 -15.12 17.54 11.55
N GLY A 79 -13.83 17.32 11.80
CA GLY A 79 -12.99 18.14 12.67
C GLY A 79 -13.14 17.84 14.16
N THR A 80 -13.81 16.75 14.52
CA THR A 80 -14.03 16.32 15.91
C THR A 80 -13.11 15.17 16.30
N GLY A 81 -12.77 15.05 17.58
CA GLY A 81 -11.96 13.95 18.11
C GLY A 81 -10.46 14.29 18.17
N ALA A 82 -9.64 13.27 18.42
CA ALA A 82 -8.18 13.41 18.49
C ALA A 82 -7.60 13.74 17.11
N GLU A 83 -6.47 14.46 17.09
CA GLU A 83 -5.73 14.71 15.86
C GLU A 83 -5.07 13.41 15.36
N MET A 84 -5.23 13.15 14.06
CA MET A 84 -4.72 11.95 13.41
C MET A 84 -3.95 12.31 12.12
N ASP A 85 -3.00 11.46 11.77
CA ASP A 85 -2.41 11.42 10.43
C ASP A 85 -3.18 10.41 9.59
N ILE A 86 -3.40 10.72 8.31
CA ILE A 86 -4.01 9.79 7.36
C ILE A 86 -3.16 9.72 6.08
N ALA A 87 -2.97 8.49 5.60
CA ALA A 87 -2.42 8.19 4.29
C ALA A 87 -3.53 7.56 3.44
N VAL A 88 -3.62 8.00 2.20
CA VAL A 88 -4.58 7.47 1.24
C VAL A 88 -3.87 7.10 -0.06
N ASP A 89 -4.30 6.00 -0.64
CA ASP A 89 -4.07 5.69 -2.04
C ASP A 89 -5.41 5.19 -2.59
N PRO A 90 -6.20 6.09 -3.21
CA PRO A 90 -7.50 5.76 -3.75
C PRO A 90 -7.46 4.57 -4.70
N ILE A 91 -6.38 4.41 -5.49
CA ILE A 91 -6.16 3.28 -6.38
C ILE A 91 -4.66 2.93 -6.48
N ASP A 92 -4.20 2.00 -5.64
CA ASP A 92 -2.91 1.34 -5.87
C ASP A 92 -3.05 0.47 -7.12
N GLY A 93 -2.46 0.93 -8.22
CA GLY A 93 -2.58 0.29 -9.53
C GLY A 93 -3.70 0.83 -10.44
N THR A 94 -3.71 2.15 -10.68
CA THR A 94 -4.59 2.79 -11.68
C THR A 94 -4.51 2.15 -13.09
N ARG A 95 -3.31 1.73 -13.52
CA ARG A 95 -3.11 1.03 -14.81
C ARG A 95 -3.75 -0.37 -14.81
N PRO A 96 -3.47 -1.25 -13.83
CA PRO A 96 -4.17 -2.52 -13.73
C PRO A 96 -5.69 -2.38 -13.79
N LEU A 97 -6.27 -1.43 -13.06
CA LEU A 97 -7.72 -1.18 -13.11
C LEU A 97 -8.16 -0.77 -14.51
N ALA A 98 -7.53 0.25 -15.10
CA ALA A 98 -7.90 0.77 -16.41
C ALA A 98 -7.82 -0.30 -17.52
N TYR A 99 -6.91 -1.26 -17.39
CA TYR A 99 -6.73 -2.36 -18.35
C TYR A 99 -7.43 -3.67 -17.95
N GLY A 100 -8.16 -3.68 -16.83
CA GLY A 100 -8.91 -4.85 -16.37
C GLY A 100 -8.02 -6.02 -15.96
N THR A 101 -6.80 -5.74 -15.47
CA THR A 101 -5.91 -6.76 -14.92
C THR A 101 -6.01 -6.81 -13.40
N TYR A 102 -5.34 -7.79 -12.79
CA TYR A 102 -5.45 -8.08 -11.37
C TYR A 102 -4.70 -7.07 -10.48
N ASN A 103 -5.01 -7.12 -9.18
CA ASN A 103 -4.27 -6.46 -8.09
C ASN A 103 -4.37 -4.92 -8.03
N ALA A 104 -5.38 -4.30 -8.65
CA ALA A 104 -5.76 -2.94 -8.27
C ALA A 104 -6.55 -2.97 -6.96
N LEU A 105 -6.25 -2.06 -6.02
CA LEU A 105 -6.98 -1.96 -4.76
C LEU A 105 -7.06 -0.51 -4.26
N SER A 106 -7.95 -0.23 -3.31
CA SER A 106 -8.06 1.08 -2.65
C SER A 106 -7.59 0.96 -1.20
N THR A 107 -6.80 1.91 -0.72
CA THR A 107 -6.25 1.89 0.64
C THR A 107 -6.49 3.18 1.41
N VAL A 108 -6.55 3.01 2.72
CA VAL A 108 -6.48 4.09 3.70
C VAL A 108 -5.75 3.56 4.93
N ALA A 109 -4.85 4.37 5.48
CA ALA A 109 -4.22 4.12 6.77
C ALA A 109 -4.38 5.34 7.67
N VAL A 110 -4.60 5.11 8.96
CA VAL A 110 -4.72 6.17 9.97
C VAL A 110 -3.80 5.88 11.13
N ALA A 111 -3.17 6.92 11.67
CA ALA A 111 -2.29 6.82 12.83
C ALA A 111 -2.45 8.05 13.74
N PRO A 112 -2.07 7.98 15.02
CA PRO A 112 -2.00 9.19 15.85
C PRO A 112 -1.15 10.28 15.20
N ARG A 113 -1.54 11.55 15.38
CA ARG A 113 -0.82 12.70 14.78
C ARG A 113 0.69 12.65 15.06
N GLY A 114 1.49 12.83 14.00
CA GLY A 114 2.94 12.91 14.06
C GLY A 114 3.66 11.57 14.11
N THR A 115 2.93 10.44 14.03
CA THR A 115 3.53 9.10 14.06
C THR A 115 3.70 8.49 12.67
N MET A 116 3.01 9.02 11.67
CA MET A 116 3.15 8.57 10.29
C MET A 116 4.37 9.24 9.64
N PHE A 117 5.20 8.45 8.97
CA PHE A 117 6.36 8.98 8.25
C PHE A 117 5.90 9.87 7.10
N ASN A 118 6.33 11.14 7.10
CA ASN A 118 6.13 12.05 5.98
C ASN A 118 7.34 11.93 5.03
N PRO A 119 7.16 11.42 3.80
CA PRO A 119 8.26 11.21 2.87
C PRO A 119 8.82 12.51 2.26
N GLY A 120 8.15 13.66 2.44
CA GLY A 120 8.56 14.92 1.85
C GLY A 120 8.75 14.79 0.32
N PRO A 121 9.90 15.21 -0.24
CA PRO A 121 10.12 15.18 -1.69
C PRO A 121 10.54 13.80 -2.23
N PHE A 122 10.73 12.78 -1.38
CA PHE A 122 11.22 11.48 -1.82
C PHE A 122 10.14 10.69 -2.55
N VAL A 123 10.36 10.43 -3.84
CA VAL A 123 9.40 9.72 -4.70
C VAL A 123 9.58 8.21 -4.75
N TYR A 124 10.79 7.70 -4.47
CA TYR A 124 11.10 6.26 -4.50
C TYR A 124 11.76 5.81 -3.19
N MET A 125 11.43 4.59 -2.78
CA MET A 125 11.96 3.89 -1.61
C MET A 125 12.34 2.47 -2.02
N ASP A 126 13.53 2.01 -1.61
CA ASP A 126 13.88 0.60 -1.66
C ASP A 126 13.19 -0.15 -0.52
N LYS A 127 12.56 -1.28 -0.82
CA LYS A 127 11.66 -1.98 0.10
C LYS A 127 12.06 -3.45 0.23
N ILE A 128 11.98 -3.95 1.45
CA ILE A 128 11.90 -5.37 1.75
C ILE A 128 10.76 -5.58 2.75
N ALA A 129 9.82 -6.48 2.42
CA ALA A 129 8.70 -6.81 3.30
C ALA A 129 8.56 -8.33 3.44
N VAL A 130 8.20 -8.77 4.64
CA VAL A 130 8.05 -10.19 4.99
C VAL A 130 6.91 -10.37 5.99
N GLY A 131 6.35 -11.58 6.04
CA GLY A 131 5.32 -11.93 7.01
C GLY A 131 5.82 -12.11 8.46
N PRO A 132 4.89 -12.33 9.40
CA PRO A 132 5.18 -12.38 10.84
C PRO A 132 6.25 -13.37 11.27
N ALA A 133 6.33 -14.55 10.62
CA ALA A 133 7.32 -15.58 10.94
C ALA A 133 8.78 -15.11 10.77
N THR A 134 9.00 -14.13 9.88
CA THR A 134 10.32 -13.61 9.50
C THR A 134 10.59 -12.21 10.08
N LYS A 135 9.66 -11.67 10.87
CA LYS A 135 9.81 -10.35 11.51
C LYS A 135 11.13 -10.26 12.30
N GLY A 136 11.90 -9.21 12.06
CA GLY A 136 13.18 -8.93 12.74
C GLY A 136 14.36 -9.80 12.29
N LYS A 137 14.21 -10.60 11.22
CA LYS A 137 15.26 -11.50 10.71
C LYS A 137 15.85 -11.07 9.36
N ILE A 138 15.38 -9.96 8.81
CA ILE A 138 15.83 -9.41 7.52
C ILE A 138 16.56 -8.08 7.72
N ASN A 139 17.40 -7.72 6.76
CA ASN A 139 18.09 -6.44 6.70
C ASN A 139 18.15 -5.95 5.25
N ILE A 140 17.60 -4.76 4.98
CA ILE A 140 17.57 -4.18 3.64
C ILE A 140 18.98 -3.89 3.09
N GLU A 141 19.96 -3.67 3.96
CA GLU A 141 21.36 -3.42 3.57
C GLU A 141 22.14 -4.72 3.32
N ALA A 142 21.59 -5.88 3.69
CA ALA A 142 22.24 -7.17 3.49
C ALA A 142 22.05 -7.70 2.06
N PRO A 143 22.96 -8.54 1.56
CA PRO A 143 22.79 -9.20 0.27
C PRO A 143 21.46 -9.96 0.16
N VAL A 144 20.86 -9.98 -1.03
CA VAL A 144 19.57 -10.65 -1.29
C VAL A 144 19.61 -12.12 -0.86
N ALA A 145 20.72 -12.81 -1.15
CA ALA A 145 20.93 -14.20 -0.77
C ALA A 145 20.85 -14.45 0.75
N GLU A 146 21.27 -13.50 1.58
CA GLU A 146 21.20 -13.62 3.04
C GLU A 146 19.77 -13.46 3.54
N ASN A 147 19.06 -12.44 3.05
CA ASN A 147 17.64 -12.25 3.34
C ASN A 147 16.81 -13.48 2.93
N LEU A 148 17.06 -14.05 1.74
CA LEU A 148 16.37 -15.25 1.28
C LEU A 148 16.61 -16.46 2.19
N LYS A 149 17.84 -16.67 2.67
CA LYS A 149 18.14 -17.73 3.64
C LYS A 149 17.43 -17.52 4.98
N ALA A 150 17.33 -16.27 5.43
CA ALA A 150 16.62 -15.93 6.65
C ALA A 150 15.11 -16.20 6.52
N VAL A 151 14.50 -15.80 5.39
CA VAL A 151 13.10 -16.06 5.04
C VAL A 151 12.82 -17.56 4.96
N ALA A 152 13.67 -18.32 4.26
CA ALA A 152 13.54 -19.78 4.13
C ALA A 152 13.57 -20.48 5.50
N ARG A 153 14.57 -20.15 6.33
CA ARG A 153 14.71 -20.71 7.68
C ARG A 153 13.51 -20.38 8.56
N ALA A 154 13.04 -19.14 8.52
CA ALA A 154 11.92 -18.68 9.33
C ALA A 154 10.60 -19.36 8.96
N ASN A 155 10.40 -19.66 7.68
CA ASN A 155 9.19 -20.31 7.17
C ASN A 155 9.30 -21.84 7.10
N GLY A 156 10.45 -22.44 7.45
CA GLY A 156 10.67 -23.88 7.34
C GLY A 156 10.63 -24.41 5.91
N LYS A 157 11.05 -23.59 4.93
CA LYS A 157 11.04 -23.90 3.50
C LYS A 157 12.47 -24.03 2.97
N ALA A 158 12.64 -24.73 1.84
CA ALA A 158 13.85 -24.59 1.04
C ALA A 158 13.85 -23.22 0.33
N VAL A 159 15.01 -22.73 -0.09
CA VAL A 159 15.10 -21.41 -0.75
C VAL A 159 14.37 -21.43 -2.09
N GLU A 160 14.49 -22.53 -2.82
CA GLU A 160 13.84 -22.81 -4.10
C GLU A 160 12.30 -22.86 -4.02
N ASP A 161 11.74 -23.11 -2.82
CA ASP A 161 10.30 -23.12 -2.60
C ASP A 161 9.73 -21.71 -2.34
N LEU A 162 10.59 -20.72 -2.07
CA LEU A 162 10.17 -19.35 -1.83
C LEU A 162 9.61 -18.70 -3.10
N THR A 163 8.69 -17.76 -2.91
CA THR A 163 8.23 -16.83 -3.95
C THR A 163 8.46 -15.39 -3.51
N ALA A 164 9.28 -14.67 -4.28
CA ALA A 164 9.43 -13.23 -4.16
C ALA A 164 8.42 -12.48 -5.04
N VAL A 165 7.94 -11.33 -4.59
CA VAL A 165 7.17 -10.39 -5.41
C VAL A 165 8.00 -9.14 -5.70
N ILE A 166 8.06 -8.73 -6.97
CA ILE A 166 8.93 -7.64 -7.44
C ILE A 166 8.20 -6.88 -8.55
N LEU A 167 8.26 -5.54 -8.54
CA LEU A 167 7.74 -4.74 -9.65
C LEU A 167 8.55 -4.99 -10.93
N ASP A 168 7.88 -5.24 -12.05
CA ASP A 168 8.51 -5.43 -13.35
C ASP A 168 8.94 -4.07 -13.94
N ARG A 169 10.20 -3.72 -13.71
CA ARG A 169 10.79 -2.44 -14.12
C ARG A 169 12.24 -2.67 -14.56
N PRO A 170 12.75 -1.89 -15.52
CA PRO A 170 14.16 -1.96 -15.92
C PRO A 170 15.13 -1.80 -14.74
N ARG A 171 14.79 -0.94 -13.77
CA ARG A 171 15.60 -0.74 -12.55
C ARG A 171 15.78 -2.00 -11.68
N HIS A 172 14.94 -3.03 -11.86
CA HIS A 172 14.98 -4.28 -11.10
C HIS A 172 15.63 -5.44 -11.86
N GLU A 173 16.12 -5.28 -13.08
CA GLU A 173 16.71 -6.37 -13.86
C GLU A 173 17.83 -7.10 -13.10
N LYS A 174 18.70 -6.33 -12.42
CA LYS A 174 19.78 -6.90 -11.60
C LYS A 174 19.26 -7.69 -10.40
N LEU A 175 18.29 -7.13 -9.67
CA LEU A 175 17.64 -7.77 -8.53
C LEU A 175 16.91 -9.05 -8.95
N ILE A 176 16.13 -9.00 -10.04
CA ILE A 176 15.42 -10.15 -10.60
C ILE A 176 16.41 -11.25 -10.98
N ALA A 177 17.50 -10.91 -11.65
CA ALA A 177 18.55 -11.87 -12.00
C ALA A 177 19.20 -12.48 -10.75
N GLU A 178 19.44 -11.69 -9.70
CA GLU A 178 20.00 -12.17 -8.44
C GLU A 178 19.07 -13.12 -7.70
N VAL A 179 17.78 -12.78 -7.59
CA VAL A 179 16.77 -13.65 -6.97
C VAL A 179 16.65 -14.97 -7.74
N ARG A 180 16.62 -14.92 -9.09
CA ARG A 180 16.61 -16.14 -9.94
C ARG A 180 17.86 -17.00 -9.75
N ARG A 181 19.05 -16.40 -9.63
CA ARG A 181 20.31 -17.15 -9.38
C ARG A 181 20.29 -17.90 -8.04
N ASN A 182 19.51 -17.43 -7.07
CA ASN A 182 19.32 -18.11 -5.78
C ASN A 182 18.23 -19.20 -5.84
N GLY A 183 17.62 -19.47 -6.99
CA GLY A 183 16.60 -20.52 -7.18
C GLY A 183 15.18 -20.14 -6.77
N VAL A 184 14.96 -18.91 -6.32
CA VAL A 184 13.66 -18.42 -5.83
C VAL A 184 12.72 -18.11 -6.99
N ARG A 185 11.43 -18.45 -6.84
CA ARG A 185 10.38 -18.11 -7.80
C ARG A 185 10.05 -16.61 -7.71
N ILE A 186 9.68 -15.98 -8.82
CA ILE A 186 9.32 -14.56 -8.83
C ILE A 186 7.93 -14.37 -9.41
N ARG A 187 7.06 -13.69 -8.66
CA ARG A 187 5.83 -13.09 -9.17
C ARG A 187 6.11 -11.63 -9.52
N LEU A 188 6.17 -11.35 -10.82
CA LEU A 188 6.34 -9.99 -11.32
C LEU A 188 5.00 -9.24 -11.28
N LEU A 189 5.03 -8.00 -10.80
CA LEU A 189 3.88 -7.10 -10.76
C LEU A 189 4.08 -5.92 -11.71
N SER A 190 3.07 -5.61 -12.54
CA SER A 190 3.13 -4.44 -13.40
C SER A 190 3.00 -3.13 -12.61
N ASP A 191 2.24 -3.13 -11.52
CA ASP A 191 2.02 -2.05 -10.55
C ASP A 191 1.50 -2.70 -9.25
N GLY A 192 1.29 -1.94 -8.18
CA GLY A 192 0.61 -2.48 -7.01
C GLY A 192 1.55 -3.07 -5.96
N ASP A 193 2.51 -2.30 -5.44
CA ASP A 193 3.46 -2.84 -4.45
C ASP A 193 2.97 -2.77 -3.00
N VAL A 194 1.88 -2.04 -2.70
CA VAL A 194 1.16 -2.16 -1.42
C VAL A 194 0.55 -3.55 -1.35
N ALA A 195 -0.20 -3.94 -2.39
CA ALA A 195 -0.77 -5.29 -2.50
C ALA A 195 0.32 -6.37 -2.36
N GLY A 196 1.45 -6.19 -3.05
CA GLY A 196 2.59 -7.10 -2.99
C GLY A 196 3.16 -7.25 -1.57
N ALA A 197 3.28 -6.15 -0.82
CA ALA A 197 3.77 -6.18 0.55
C ALA A 197 2.79 -6.92 1.50
N LEU A 198 1.49 -6.62 1.41
CA LEU A 198 0.47 -7.26 2.24
C LEU A 198 0.39 -8.78 1.98
N MET A 199 0.59 -9.23 0.73
CA MET A 199 0.62 -10.66 0.41
C MET A 199 1.67 -11.42 1.24
N THR A 200 2.80 -10.78 1.62
CA THR A 200 3.84 -11.45 2.42
C THR A 200 3.36 -11.83 3.83
N ALA A 201 2.36 -11.12 4.36
CA ALA A 201 1.77 -11.37 5.67
C ALA A 201 0.47 -12.21 5.60
N TRP A 202 0.00 -12.55 4.40
CA TRP A 202 -1.22 -13.32 4.19
C TRP A 202 -0.88 -14.81 4.00
N PRO A 203 -1.29 -15.71 4.93
CA PRO A 203 -0.83 -17.11 4.94
C PRO A 203 -1.01 -17.87 3.63
N ASP A 204 -2.13 -17.64 2.93
CA ASP A 204 -2.51 -18.38 1.72
C ASP A 204 -2.13 -17.66 0.41
N SER A 205 -1.36 -16.56 0.47
CA SER A 205 -1.00 -15.81 -0.75
C SER A 205 0.03 -16.55 -1.62
N GLY A 206 0.81 -17.45 -1.01
CA GLY A 206 1.97 -18.08 -1.63
C GLY A 206 3.17 -17.15 -1.84
N ILE A 207 3.16 -15.93 -1.28
CA ILE A 207 4.24 -14.94 -1.36
C ILE A 207 5.00 -14.89 -0.03
N ASP A 208 6.33 -14.98 -0.09
CA ASP A 208 7.18 -15.05 1.10
C ASP A 208 7.90 -13.72 1.40
N VAL A 209 8.20 -12.94 0.36
CA VAL A 209 8.99 -11.71 0.48
C VAL A 209 8.70 -10.75 -0.67
N LEU A 210 8.65 -9.46 -0.38
CA LEU A 210 8.70 -8.39 -1.39
C LEU A 210 10.11 -7.81 -1.42
N PHE A 211 10.63 -7.53 -2.63
CA PHE A 211 11.87 -6.79 -2.82
C PHE A 211 11.72 -5.68 -3.85
N GLY A 212 12.52 -4.63 -3.67
CA GLY A 212 12.88 -3.66 -4.69
C GLY A 212 12.30 -2.27 -4.47
N ILE A 213 12.59 -1.41 -5.43
CA ILE A 213 12.31 0.01 -5.42
C ILE A 213 10.91 0.31 -5.96
N GLY A 214 10.09 0.92 -5.12
CA GLY A 214 8.75 1.41 -5.47
C GLY A 214 8.49 2.79 -4.90
N GLY A 215 7.24 3.25 -4.95
CA GLY A 215 6.89 4.59 -4.48
C GLY A 215 7.03 4.71 -2.95
N THR A 216 7.58 5.84 -2.47
CA THR A 216 7.73 6.09 -1.03
C THR A 216 6.39 6.13 -0.29
N PRO A 217 5.35 6.84 -0.80
CA PRO A 217 4.02 6.88 -0.17
C PRO A 217 3.42 5.49 0.10
N GLU A 218 3.49 4.61 -0.90
CA GLU A 218 3.01 3.23 -0.87
C GLU A 218 3.81 2.39 0.14
N GLY A 219 5.09 2.70 0.33
CA GLY A 219 5.93 2.08 1.37
C GLY A 219 5.41 2.37 2.77
N VAL A 220 4.95 3.59 3.04
CA VAL A 220 4.37 3.97 4.34
C VAL A 220 3.01 3.30 4.56
N LEU A 221 2.16 3.26 3.53
CA LEU A 221 0.89 2.53 3.57
C LEU A 221 1.10 1.04 3.87
N ALA A 222 2.05 0.40 3.19
CA ALA A 222 2.41 -0.98 3.45
C ALA A 222 2.96 -1.17 4.88
N ALA A 223 3.79 -0.26 5.37
CA ALA A 223 4.32 -0.31 6.74
C ALA A 223 3.24 -0.15 7.81
N CYS A 224 2.16 0.61 7.56
CA CYS A 224 1.03 0.69 8.49
C CYS A 224 0.27 -0.64 8.60
N ALA A 225 0.29 -1.48 7.56
CA ALA A 225 -0.42 -2.75 7.54
C ALA A 225 0.37 -3.94 8.12
N LEU A 226 1.71 -3.85 8.21
CA LEU A 226 2.63 -4.93 8.61
C LEU A 226 3.13 -4.80 10.07
#